data_AF-A0A2T1CXR2-F1
#
_entry.id   AF-A0A2T1CXR2-F1
#
_cell.length_a   1.000
_cell.length_b   1.000
_cell.length_c   1.000
_cell.angle_alpha   90.00
_cell.angle_beta   90.00
_cell.angle_gamma   90.00
#
_symmetry.space_group_name_H-M   'P 1'
#
loop_
_entity.id
_entity.type
_entity.pdbx_description
1 polymer ?
#
loop_
_entity_poly.entity_id
_entity_poly.type
_entity_poly.pdbx_seq_one_letter_code
_entity_poly.pdbx_strand_id
1 'polypeptide(L)' 'QTKAMSQDFCQKINQALNVPTNRTYIEFADAKGSMWGWNGGTF' A
#
# COMPACT_ATOMS: atom_id res chain seq x y z
N GLN A 1 0.95 2.37 12.12
CA GLN A 1 1.43 2.91 10.84
C GLN A 1 0.36 2.80 9.74
N THR A 2 -0.19 1.60 9.51
CA THR A 2 -1.20 1.32 8.47
C THR A 2 -2.38 2.29 8.40
N LYS A 3 -2.98 2.71 9.54
CA LYS A 3 -4.09 3.67 9.55
C LYS A 3 -3.76 5.02 8.87
N ALA A 4 -2.61 5.61 9.20
CA ALA A 4 -2.20 6.90 8.64
C ALA A 4 -1.89 6.77 7.14
N MET A 5 -1.24 5.68 6.75
CA MET A 5 -0.98 5.34 5.34
C MET A 5 -2.28 5.14 4.55
N SER A 6 -3.25 4.39 5.09
CA SER A 6 -4.54 4.20 4.42
C SER A 6 -5.27 5.53 4.20
N GLN A 7 -5.25 6.43 5.18
CA GLN A 7 -5.89 7.74 5.05
C GLN A 7 -5.22 8.60 3.96
N ASP A 8 -3.88 8.64 3.93
CA ASP A 8 -3.12 9.39 2.93
C ASP A 8 -3.33 8.82 1.51
N PHE A 9 -3.25 7.49 1.34
CA PHE A 9 -3.47 6.85 0.04
C PHE A 9 -4.90 7.05 -0.48
N CYS A 10 -5.92 6.85 0.37
CA CYS A 10 -7.30 7.08 -0.04
C CYS A 10 -7.55 8.54 -0.45
N GLN A 11 -6.93 9.52 0.23
CA GLN A 11 -7.03 10.93 -0.17
C GLN A 11 -6.35 11.19 -1.53
N LYS A 12 -5.14 10.67 -1.75
CA LYS A 12 -4.43 10.83 -3.03
C LYS A 12 -5.19 10.20 -4.20
N ILE A 13 -5.73 9.00 -4.01
CA ILE A 13 -6.55 8.31 -5.01
C ILE A 13 -7.83 9.10 -5.31
N ASN A 14 -8.48 9.64 -4.27
CA ASN A 14 -9.65 10.49 -4.46
C ASN A 14 -9.32 11.74 -5.27
N GLN A 15 -8.22 12.43 -4.97
CA GLN A 15 -7.82 13.65 -5.68
C GLN A 15 -7.42 13.39 -7.13
N ALA A 16 -6.69 12.30 -7.40
CA ALA A 16 -6.18 12.00 -8.73
C ALA A 16 -7.21 11.34 -9.66
N LEU A 17 -8.07 10.47 -9.10
CA LEU A 17 -8.94 9.58 -9.88
C LEU A 17 -10.44 9.77 -9.56
N ASN A 18 -10.77 10.65 -8.61
CA ASN A 18 -12.14 10.89 -8.15
C ASN A 18 -12.86 9.65 -7.61
N VAL A 19 -12.11 8.66 -7.11
CA VAL A 19 -12.68 7.48 -6.44
C VAL A 19 -13.01 7.85 -4.98
N PRO A 20 -14.25 7.63 -4.51
CA PRO A 20 -14.60 7.88 -3.10
C PRO A 20 -13.76 7.04 -2.14
N THR A 21 -13.38 7.62 -0.99
CA THR A 21 -12.48 7.00 -0.02
C THR A 21 -13.04 5.72 0.61
N ASN A 22 -14.37 5.56 0.64
CA ASN A 22 -15.05 4.35 1.11
C ASN A 22 -15.17 3.24 0.06
N ARG A 23 -14.55 3.39 -1.12
CA ARG A 23 -14.53 2.40 -2.21
C ARG A 23 -13.15 1.81 -2.47
N THR A 24 -12.20 2.03 -1.56
CA THR A 24 -10.82 1.53 -1.68
C THR A 24 -10.50 0.61 -0.52
N TYR A 25 -10.07 -0.62 -0.80
CA TYR A 25 -9.54 -1.56 0.18
C TYR A 25 -8.03 -1.67 -0.01
N ILE A 26 -7.29 -1.63 1.09
CA ILE A 26 -5.83 -1.69 1.10
C ILE A 26 -5.42 -2.87 1.98
N GLU A 27 -4.69 -3.81 1.40
CA GLU A 27 -4.09 -4.94 2.09
C GLU A 27 -2.64 -4.62 2.43
N PHE A 28 -2.19 -5.08 3.60
CA PHE A 28 -0.83 -4.87 4.08
C PHE A 28 -0.18 -6.22 4.34
N ALA A 29 0.68 -6.64 3.42
CA ALA A 29 1.46 -7.85 3.55
C ALA A 29 2.82 -7.56 4.19
N ASP A 30 3.14 -8.26 5.27
CA ASP A 30 4.49 -8.29 5.83
C ASP A 30 5.33 -9.35 5.11
N ALA A 31 6.38 -8.92 4.42
CA ALA A 31 7.27 -9.80 3.68
C ALA A 31 8.62 -9.88 4.39
N LYS A 32 8.95 -11.07 4.89
CA LYS A 32 10.28 -11.36 5.43
C LYS A 32 11.33 -11.18 4.31
N GLY A 33 12.51 -10.69 4.63
CA GLY A 33 13.58 -10.44 3.65
C GLY A 33 13.92 -11.66 2.79
N SER A 34 13.97 -12.84 3.41
CA SER A 34 14.19 -14.12 2.73
C SER A 34 13.08 -14.53 1.76
N MET A 35 11.90 -13.91 1.86
CA MET A 35 10.76 -14.08 0.95
C MET A 35 10.69 -12.97 -0.10
N TRP A 36 11.59 -12.00 -0.07
CA TRP A 36 11.61 -10.85 -0.98
C TRP A 36 12.86 -10.87 -1.85
N GLY A 37 12.69 -11.28 -3.10
CA GLY A 37 13.77 -11.30 -4.08
C GLY A 37 14.06 -9.93 -4.68
N TRP A 38 15.34 -9.56 -4.80
CA TRP A 38 15.77 -8.36 -5.50
C TRP A 38 17.20 -8.50 -6.04
N ASN A 39 17.44 -7.99 -7.25
CA ASN A 39 18.74 -7.97 -7.93
C ASN A 39 19.51 -9.32 -7.91
N GLY A 40 18.79 -10.41 -8.15
CA GLY A 40 19.37 -11.77 -8.19
C GLY A 40 19.60 -12.42 -6.81
N GLY A 41 19.25 -11.76 -5.71
CA GLY A 41 19.31 -12.32 -4.35
C GLY A 41 18.00 -12.14 -3.59
N THR A 42 18.05 -12.32 -2.27
CA THR A 42 16.98 -11.95 -1.33
C THR A 42 17.51 -10.89 -0.37
N PHE A 43 16.61 -10.12 0.25
CA PHE A 43 16.98 -9.20 1.32
C PHE A 43 17.33 -9.92 2.63
#